data_AF-A0A418W8A2-F1
#
_entry.id   AF-A0A418W8A2-F1
#
_cell.length_a   1.000
_cell.length_b   1.000
_cell.length_c   1.000
_cell.angle_alpha   90.00
_cell.angle_beta   90.00
_cell.angle_gamma   90.00
#
_symmetry.space_group_name_H-M   'P 1'
#
loop_
_entity.id
_entity.type
_entity.pdbx_description
1 polymer ?
#
loop_
_entity_poly.entity_id
_entity_poly.type
_entity_poly.pdbx_seq_one_letter_code
_entity_poly.pdbx_strand_id
1 'polypeptide(L)'
;MTLKELVVAYFQYPAIIAYLLLAVVGIGLWTWRPAPLLQTAASIGIAVLIYPLAWYSLHRWVLHSKWMWKHKWLAGTWKRIHYDHHQDPNHLEILFGALHTTLPTIVIATAPLGYLIGGFGGAAIATATGLLTTCFYEFCHCIQHLAYKPKNKLILMMKQRHMAHHFHDETGNFGITNYFWDRLFGTLYDRVSERSKSPTVFNLGYTPEVAETYPYVADLSGGVATGHPVERLRAKMKG
;
A
#
# COMPACT_ATOMS: atom_id res chain seq x y z
N MET A 1 18.91 -7.37 -5.19
CA MET A 1 18.34 -8.18 -4.10
C MET A 1 17.72 -9.45 -4.67
N THR A 2 18.01 -10.61 -4.09
CA THR A 2 17.37 -11.90 -4.40
C THR A 2 16.11 -12.11 -3.54
N LEU A 3 15.28 -13.13 -3.84
CA LEU A 3 14.11 -13.44 -3.00
C LEU A 3 14.51 -13.85 -1.57
N LYS A 4 15.64 -14.56 -1.42
CA LYS A 4 16.15 -14.97 -0.11
C LYS A 4 16.58 -13.76 0.71
N GLU A 5 17.31 -12.82 0.10
CA GLU A 5 17.69 -11.56 0.73
C GLU A 5 16.47 -10.72 1.11
N LEU A 6 15.44 -10.66 0.24
CA LEU A 6 14.19 -9.97 0.53
C LEU A 6 13.51 -10.52 1.78
N VAL A 7 13.41 -11.85 1.91
CA VAL A 7 12.78 -12.48 3.08
C VAL A 7 13.52 -12.09 4.36
N VAL A 8 14.86 -12.13 4.34
CA VAL A 8 15.67 -11.73 5.52
C VAL A 8 15.45 -10.26 5.85
N ALA A 9 15.56 -9.37 4.86
CA ALA A 9 15.37 -7.93 5.06
C ALA A 9 13.95 -7.58 5.56
N TYR A 10 12.93 -8.25 5.03
CA TYR A 10 11.54 -8.05 5.39
C TYR A 10 11.29 -8.30 6.89
N PHE A 11 11.80 -9.42 7.42
CA PHE A 11 11.66 -9.74 8.86
C PHE A 11 12.62 -8.98 9.77
N GLN A 12 13.54 -8.20 9.20
CA GLN A 12 14.39 -7.26 9.94
C GLN A 12 13.82 -5.83 9.94
N TYR A 13 12.76 -5.56 9.16
CA TYR A 13 12.20 -4.22 9.06
C TYR A 13 11.42 -3.85 10.33
N PRO A 14 11.73 -2.70 10.99
CA PRO A 14 11.14 -2.36 12.29
C PRO A 14 9.61 -2.33 12.33
N ALA A 15 8.95 -1.83 11.27
CA ALA A 15 7.49 -1.78 11.23
C ALA A 15 6.88 -3.19 11.15
N ILE A 16 7.49 -4.10 10.37
CA ILE A 16 7.03 -5.49 10.27
C ILE A 16 7.18 -6.20 11.61
N ILE A 17 8.33 -6.02 12.28
CA ILE A 17 8.53 -6.57 13.63
C ILE A 17 7.45 -6.03 14.58
N ALA A 18 7.18 -4.73 14.57
CA ALA A 18 6.14 -4.13 15.39
C ALA A 18 4.74 -4.72 15.09
N TYR A 19 4.36 -4.88 13.81
CA TYR A 19 3.08 -5.47 13.45
C TYR A 19 2.94 -6.92 13.93
N LEU A 20 4.00 -7.73 13.78
CA LEU A 20 4.00 -9.12 14.24
C LEU A 20 3.91 -9.20 15.77
N LEU A 21 4.66 -8.38 16.50
CA LEU A 21 4.59 -8.32 17.97
C LEU A 21 3.20 -7.87 18.44
N LEU A 22 2.63 -6.83 17.81
CA LEU A 22 1.28 -6.37 18.14
C LEU A 22 0.20 -7.39 17.78
N ALA A 23 0.40 -8.19 16.72
CA ALA A 23 -0.50 -9.29 16.39
C ALA A 23 -0.44 -10.38 17.47
N VAL A 24 0.75 -10.74 17.95
CA VAL A 24 0.93 -11.66 19.08
C VAL A 24 0.26 -11.12 20.34
N VAL A 25 0.41 -9.83 20.65
CA VAL A 25 -0.28 -9.18 21.76
C VAL A 25 -1.80 -9.25 21.58
N GLY A 26 -2.33 -8.93 20.40
CA GLY A 26 -3.76 -9.01 20.11
C GLY A 26 -4.32 -10.43 20.27
N ILE A 27 -3.58 -11.45 19.81
CA ILE A 27 -3.93 -12.87 20.04
C ILE A 27 -3.88 -13.20 21.52
N GLY A 28 -2.88 -12.73 22.26
CA GLY A 28 -2.78 -12.92 23.72
C GLY A 28 -3.96 -12.29 24.48
N LEU A 29 -4.36 -11.07 24.08
CA LEU A 29 -5.52 -10.37 24.65
C LEU A 29 -6.83 -11.10 24.35
N TRP A 30 -6.98 -11.63 23.13
CA TRP A 30 -8.11 -12.49 22.78
C TRP A 30 -8.10 -13.78 23.62
N THR A 31 -6.96 -14.46 23.79
CA THR A 31 -6.86 -15.66 24.64
C THR A 31 -7.23 -15.37 26.09
N TRP A 32 -6.84 -14.20 26.61
CA TRP A 32 -7.17 -13.78 27.99
C TRP A 32 -8.65 -13.45 28.17
N ARG A 33 -9.29 -12.82 27.18
CA ARG A 33 -10.72 -12.45 27.20
C ARG A 33 -11.37 -12.76 25.85
N PRO A 34 -11.65 -14.04 25.57
CA PRO A 34 -12.07 -14.47 24.25
C PRO A 34 -13.50 -14.06 23.94
N ALA A 35 -13.76 -13.75 22.67
CA ALA A 35 -15.11 -13.76 22.14
C ALA A 35 -15.55 -15.22 21.94
N PRO A 36 -16.86 -15.54 21.99
CA PRO A 36 -17.31 -16.89 21.66
C PRO A 36 -16.92 -17.27 20.22
N LEU A 37 -16.86 -18.57 19.94
CA LEU A 37 -16.22 -19.10 18.71
C LEU A 37 -16.80 -18.49 17.42
N LEU A 38 -18.12 -18.39 17.33
CA LEU A 38 -18.79 -17.82 16.16
C LEU A 38 -18.45 -16.34 15.97
N GLN A 39 -18.45 -15.56 17.06
CA GLN A 39 -18.08 -14.14 17.07
C GLN A 39 -16.60 -13.95 16.74
N THR A 40 -15.73 -14.86 17.20
CA THR A 40 -14.31 -14.87 16.83
C THR A 40 -14.15 -15.09 15.33
N ALA A 41 -14.79 -16.12 14.78
CA ALA A 41 -14.75 -16.41 13.34
C ALA A 41 -15.32 -15.24 12.51
N ALA A 42 -16.43 -14.65 12.94
CA ALA A 42 -17.02 -13.47 12.31
C ALA A 42 -16.11 -12.24 12.40
N SER A 43 -15.42 -12.03 13.52
CA SER A 43 -14.45 -10.93 13.71
C SER A 43 -13.22 -11.08 12.81
N ILE A 44 -12.72 -12.31 12.62
CA ILE A 44 -11.65 -12.60 11.65
C ILE A 44 -12.16 -12.36 10.22
N GLY A 45 -13.33 -12.91 9.89
CA GLY A 45 -13.94 -12.78 8.57
C GLY A 45 -14.16 -11.32 8.16
N ILE A 46 -14.70 -10.49 9.07
CA ILE A 46 -14.90 -9.07 8.78
C ILE A 46 -13.56 -8.34 8.62
N ALA A 47 -12.54 -8.67 9.42
CA ALA A 47 -11.22 -8.05 9.29
C ALA A 47 -10.56 -8.37 7.94
N VAL A 48 -10.65 -9.63 7.48
CA VAL A 48 -10.16 -10.07 6.16
C VAL A 48 -10.91 -9.38 5.01
N LEU A 49 -12.18 -9.03 5.19
CA LEU A 49 -12.97 -8.34 4.17
C LEU A 49 -12.75 -6.81 4.17
N ILE A 50 -12.76 -6.20 5.36
CA ILE A 50 -12.73 -4.74 5.51
C ILE A 50 -11.33 -4.16 5.30
N TYR A 51 -10.27 -4.86 5.70
CA TYR A 51 -8.91 -4.35 5.53
C TYR A 51 -8.55 -4.13 4.05
N PRO A 52 -8.82 -5.07 3.12
CA PRO A 52 -8.68 -4.81 1.68
C PRO A 52 -9.49 -3.61 1.18
N LEU A 53 -10.70 -3.37 1.73
CA LEU A 53 -11.51 -2.20 1.36
C LEU A 53 -10.86 -0.91 1.84
N ALA A 54 -10.39 -0.89 3.09
CA ALA A 54 -9.71 0.25 3.67
C ALA A 54 -8.45 0.58 2.85
N TRP A 55 -7.64 -0.43 2.51
CA TRP A 55 -6.49 -0.26 1.63
C TRP A 55 -6.88 0.30 0.26
N TYR A 56 -7.84 -0.33 -0.42
CA TYR A 56 -8.32 0.13 -1.73
C TYR A 56 -8.75 1.60 -1.68
N SER A 57 -9.48 1.97 -0.63
CA SER A 57 -10.00 3.32 -0.44
C SER A 57 -8.88 4.33 -0.23
N LEU A 58 -7.93 4.00 0.63
CA LEU A 58 -6.78 4.86 0.89
C LEU A 58 -5.90 4.98 -0.35
N HIS A 59 -5.61 3.87 -1.02
CA HIS A 59 -4.79 3.86 -2.22
C HIS A 59 -5.41 4.76 -3.30
N ARG A 60 -6.71 4.61 -3.56
CA ARG A 60 -7.40 5.40 -4.59
C ARG A 60 -7.60 6.87 -4.22
N TRP A 61 -8.08 7.16 -3.01
CA TRP A 61 -8.58 8.51 -2.67
C TRP A 61 -7.66 9.34 -1.78
N VAL A 62 -6.66 8.73 -1.14
CA VAL A 62 -5.66 9.42 -0.31
C VAL A 62 -4.30 9.40 -0.99
N LEU A 63 -3.80 8.22 -1.34
CA LEU A 63 -2.47 8.05 -1.94
C LEU A 63 -2.42 8.61 -3.38
N HIS A 64 -3.44 8.35 -4.20
CA HIS A 64 -3.60 8.94 -5.54
C HIS A 64 -4.40 10.25 -5.56
N SER A 65 -4.51 10.90 -4.41
CA SER A 65 -5.28 12.14 -4.32
C SER A 65 -4.64 13.30 -5.09
N LYS A 66 -5.47 14.23 -5.57
CA LYS A 66 -5.04 15.48 -6.22
C LYS A 66 -5.23 16.73 -5.36
N TRP A 67 -5.47 16.55 -4.07
CA TRP A 67 -5.82 17.63 -3.14
C TRP A 67 -4.74 17.86 -2.08
N MET A 68 -4.03 16.82 -1.62
CA MET A 68 -3.04 16.98 -0.55
C MET A 68 -1.87 17.89 -0.95
N TRP A 69 -1.38 17.80 -2.18
CA TRP A 69 -0.29 18.67 -2.65
C TRP A 69 -0.67 20.16 -2.73
N LYS A 70 -1.97 20.49 -2.71
CA LYS A 70 -2.45 21.87 -2.72
C LYS A 70 -2.27 22.57 -1.37
N HIS A 71 -2.00 21.80 -0.32
CA HIS A 71 -1.85 22.30 1.04
C HIS A 71 -0.41 22.06 1.53
N LYS A 72 0.32 23.13 1.85
CA LYS A 72 1.74 23.07 2.28
C LYS A 72 2.01 22.05 3.39
N TRP A 73 1.13 21.96 4.37
CA TRP A 73 1.27 21.07 5.52
C TRP A 73 0.96 19.59 5.21
N LEU A 74 0.30 19.28 4.10
CA LEU A 74 0.03 17.92 3.64
C LEU A 74 0.96 17.45 2.51
N ALA A 75 1.57 18.38 1.77
CA ALA A 75 2.44 18.08 0.65
C ALA A 75 3.56 17.10 1.00
N GLY A 76 4.24 17.30 2.14
CA GLY A 76 5.29 16.41 2.61
C GLY A 76 4.78 15.00 2.96
N THR A 77 3.61 14.91 3.60
CA THR A 77 2.96 13.64 3.90
C THR A 77 2.59 12.90 2.62
N TRP A 78 1.88 13.55 1.70
CA TRP A 78 1.49 12.95 0.42
C TRP A 78 2.70 12.48 -0.40
N LYS A 79 3.75 13.33 -0.44
CA LYS A 79 5.03 12.99 -1.05
C LYS A 79 5.56 11.65 -0.52
N ARG A 80 5.65 11.53 0.80
CA ARG A 80 6.29 10.41 1.48
C ARG A 80 5.45 9.12 1.44
N ILE A 81 4.13 9.22 1.56
CA ILE A 81 3.26 8.04 1.67
C ILE A 81 3.06 7.30 0.34
N HIS A 82 3.24 7.96 -0.81
CA HIS A 82 3.06 7.28 -2.09
C HIS A 82 3.69 7.91 -3.33
N TYR A 83 3.74 9.24 -3.44
CA TYR A 83 4.32 9.88 -4.63
C TYR A 83 5.78 9.45 -4.85
N ASP A 84 6.59 9.39 -3.78
CA ASP A 84 7.97 8.90 -3.85
C ASP A 84 8.06 7.46 -4.34
N HIS A 85 7.05 6.63 -4.04
CA HIS A 85 6.99 5.25 -4.50
C HIS A 85 6.77 5.18 -6.02
N HIS A 86 5.87 6.00 -6.56
CA HIS A 86 5.69 6.11 -8.01
C HIS A 86 6.90 6.72 -8.71
N GLN A 87 7.62 7.62 -8.04
CA GLN A 87 8.84 8.19 -8.58
C GLN A 87 9.99 7.17 -8.64
N ASP A 88 10.20 6.37 -7.60
CA ASP A 88 11.21 5.32 -7.56
C ASP A 88 10.64 3.98 -7.05
N PRO A 89 9.93 3.24 -7.92
CA PRO A 89 9.22 2.02 -7.51
C PRO A 89 10.15 0.89 -7.05
N ASN A 90 11.45 0.96 -7.34
CA ASN A 90 12.39 -0.08 -6.94
C ASN A 90 13.09 0.22 -5.60
N HIS A 91 12.83 1.38 -4.99
CA HIS A 91 13.48 1.79 -3.76
C HIS A 91 12.76 1.24 -2.52
N LEU A 92 13.38 0.23 -1.89
CA LEU A 92 12.79 -0.59 -0.82
C LEU A 92 12.30 0.19 0.41
N GLU A 93 12.97 1.27 0.79
CA GLU A 93 12.59 2.07 1.99
C GLU A 93 11.34 2.92 1.79
N ILE A 94 10.83 2.99 0.56
CA ILE A 94 9.60 3.72 0.18
C ILE A 94 8.44 2.73 -0.06
N LEU A 95 8.69 1.42 -0.12
CA LEU A 95 7.65 0.42 -0.29
C LEU A 95 6.75 0.25 0.93
N PHE A 96 7.33 0.31 2.13
CA PHE A 96 6.59 0.01 3.36
C PHE A 96 5.77 1.19 3.86
N GLY A 97 4.52 0.92 4.25
CA GLY A 97 3.74 1.87 5.01
C GLY A 97 4.38 2.18 6.37
N ALA A 98 4.60 3.46 6.66
CA ALA A 98 5.19 3.89 7.92
C ALA A 98 4.31 3.47 9.12
N LEU A 99 4.94 3.02 10.21
CA LEU A 99 4.25 2.51 11.39
C LEU A 99 3.17 3.50 11.91
N HIS A 100 3.49 4.79 11.96
CA HIS A 100 2.60 5.83 12.48
C HIS A 100 1.40 6.15 11.58
N THR A 101 1.43 5.81 10.29
CA THR A 101 0.29 5.98 9.38
C THR A 101 -0.51 4.70 9.23
N THR A 102 0.17 3.55 9.18
CA THR A 102 -0.45 2.26 8.88
C THR A 102 -1.10 1.64 10.12
N LEU A 103 -0.45 1.70 11.30
CA LEU A 103 -1.01 1.09 12.52
C LEU A 103 -2.36 1.70 12.92
N PRO A 104 -2.53 3.04 13.01
CA PRO A 104 -3.84 3.62 13.34
C PRO A 104 -4.91 3.23 12.32
N THR A 105 -4.55 3.18 11.03
CA THR A 105 -5.45 2.75 9.95
C THR A 105 -5.95 1.33 10.17
N ILE A 106 -5.06 0.38 10.47
CA ILE A 106 -5.43 -1.01 10.76
C ILE A 106 -6.41 -1.08 11.92
N VAL A 107 -6.07 -0.41 13.03
CA VAL A 107 -6.88 -0.43 14.26
C VAL A 107 -8.25 0.19 13.99
N ILE A 108 -8.32 1.36 13.37
CA ILE A 108 -9.58 2.06 13.07
C ILE A 108 -10.45 1.23 12.12
N ALA A 109 -9.86 0.57 11.12
CA ALA A 109 -10.61 -0.23 10.15
C ALA A 109 -11.15 -1.54 10.73
N THR A 110 -10.47 -2.15 11.71
CA THR A 110 -10.76 -3.53 12.15
C THR A 110 -11.32 -3.61 13.58
N ALA A 111 -10.74 -2.88 14.54
CA ALA A 111 -11.06 -3.03 15.95
C ALA A 111 -12.52 -2.66 16.28
N PRO A 112 -13.10 -1.55 15.76
CA PRO A 112 -14.50 -1.21 16.04
C PRO A 112 -15.47 -2.28 15.56
N LEU A 113 -15.26 -2.83 14.36
CA LEU A 113 -16.12 -3.89 13.81
C LEU A 113 -15.98 -5.19 14.61
N GLY A 114 -14.75 -5.56 14.97
CA GLY A 114 -14.52 -6.69 15.87
C GLY A 114 -15.20 -6.49 17.23
N TYR A 115 -15.15 -5.27 17.78
CA TYR A 115 -15.81 -4.94 19.04
C TYR A 115 -17.32 -5.11 18.97
N LEU A 116 -17.95 -4.63 17.90
CA LEU A 116 -19.39 -4.78 17.69
C LEU A 116 -19.83 -6.25 17.59
N ILE A 117 -18.96 -7.13 17.09
CA ILE A 117 -19.25 -8.55 16.90
C ILE A 117 -18.99 -9.37 18.18
N GLY A 118 -17.85 -9.15 18.84
CA GLY A 118 -17.34 -10.02 19.90
C GLY A 118 -16.82 -9.29 21.13
N GLY A 119 -17.16 -8.01 21.31
CA GLY A 119 -16.66 -7.18 22.41
C GLY A 119 -15.13 -7.06 22.39
N PHE A 120 -14.52 -7.00 23.57
CA PHE A 120 -13.07 -6.86 23.69
C PHE A 120 -12.29 -7.95 22.94
N GLY A 121 -12.70 -9.22 23.05
CA GLY A 121 -12.04 -10.33 22.36
C GLY A 121 -12.18 -10.22 20.84
N GLY A 122 -13.35 -9.81 20.35
CA GLY A 122 -13.58 -9.56 18.93
C GLY A 122 -12.71 -8.43 18.37
N ALA A 123 -12.59 -7.32 19.11
CA ALA A 123 -11.70 -6.21 18.74
C ALA A 123 -10.23 -6.63 18.67
N ALA A 124 -9.78 -7.40 19.66
CA ALA A 124 -8.40 -7.88 19.76
C ALA A 124 -8.05 -8.82 18.59
N ILE A 125 -8.90 -9.81 18.28
CA ILE A 125 -8.64 -10.75 17.18
C ILE A 125 -8.81 -10.11 15.80
N ALA A 126 -9.74 -9.17 15.63
CA ALA A 126 -9.88 -8.40 14.38
C ALA A 126 -8.64 -7.53 14.12
N THR A 127 -8.13 -6.87 15.16
CA THR A 127 -6.88 -6.08 15.07
C THR A 127 -5.69 -6.96 14.70
N ALA A 128 -5.53 -8.10 15.38
CA ALA A 128 -4.46 -9.05 15.06
C ALA A 128 -4.57 -9.57 13.61
N THR A 129 -5.79 -9.84 13.15
CA THR A 129 -6.05 -10.25 11.76
C THR A 129 -5.68 -9.15 10.78
N GLY A 130 -6.01 -7.89 11.06
CA GLY A 130 -5.62 -6.75 10.23
C GLY A 130 -4.10 -6.56 10.15
N LEU A 131 -3.39 -6.72 11.27
CA LEU A 131 -1.93 -6.65 11.35
C LEU A 131 -1.27 -7.76 10.52
N LEU A 132 -1.72 -9.01 10.66
CA LEU A 132 -1.21 -10.14 9.87
C LEU A 132 -1.53 -9.98 8.38
N THR A 133 -2.73 -9.48 8.06
CA THR A 133 -3.10 -9.16 6.67
C THR A 133 -2.17 -8.08 6.10
N THR A 134 -1.86 -7.04 6.87
CA THR A 134 -0.91 -5.99 6.48
C THR A 134 0.46 -6.57 6.18
N CYS A 135 1.00 -7.42 7.07
CA CYS A 135 2.27 -8.09 6.82
C CYS A 135 2.24 -8.91 5.52
N PHE A 136 1.17 -9.66 5.27
CA PHE A 136 1.06 -10.41 4.03
C PHE A 136 1.04 -9.49 2.79
N TYR A 137 0.32 -8.37 2.87
CA TYR A 137 0.24 -7.37 1.81
C TYR A 137 1.59 -6.74 1.50
N GLU A 138 2.29 -6.25 2.52
CA GLU A 138 3.60 -5.61 2.41
C GLU A 138 4.64 -6.59 1.83
N PHE A 139 4.61 -7.86 2.25
CA PHE A 139 5.49 -8.88 1.69
C PHE A 139 5.22 -9.14 0.21
N CYS A 140 3.95 -9.27 -0.17
CA CYS A 140 3.56 -9.39 -1.57
C CYS A 140 3.95 -8.17 -2.39
N HIS A 141 3.77 -6.96 -1.85
CA HIS A 141 4.15 -5.71 -2.51
C HIS A 141 5.66 -5.67 -2.80
N CYS A 142 6.50 -6.03 -1.83
CA CYS A 142 7.94 -6.16 -2.05
C CYS A 142 8.29 -7.16 -3.16
N ILE A 143 7.62 -8.32 -3.19
CA ILE A 143 7.80 -9.30 -4.26
C ILE A 143 7.44 -8.74 -5.64
N GLN A 144 6.37 -7.93 -5.73
CA GLN A 144 5.89 -7.36 -6.98
C GLN A 144 6.93 -6.39 -7.59
N HIS A 145 7.68 -5.68 -6.76
CA HIS A 145 8.76 -4.77 -7.18
C HIS A 145 10.14 -5.44 -7.34
N LEU A 146 10.33 -6.64 -6.80
CA LEU A 146 11.60 -7.35 -6.96
C LEU A 146 11.84 -7.71 -8.42
N ALA A 147 13.05 -7.51 -8.95
CA ALA A 147 13.43 -7.79 -10.34
C ALA A 147 13.58 -9.30 -10.66
N TYR A 148 12.54 -10.09 -10.36
CA TYR A 148 12.43 -11.51 -10.68
C TYR A 148 11.04 -11.85 -11.21
N LYS A 149 10.91 -13.00 -11.89
CA LYS A 149 9.62 -13.52 -12.35
C LYS A 149 9.11 -14.59 -11.36
N PRO A 150 8.01 -14.35 -10.62
CA PRO A 150 7.43 -15.36 -9.75
C PRO A 150 7.00 -16.62 -10.53
N LYS A 151 7.27 -17.80 -9.97
CA LYS A 151 6.82 -19.09 -10.54
C LYS A 151 5.32 -19.35 -10.25
N ASN A 152 4.85 -18.89 -9.09
CA ASN A 152 3.44 -19.02 -8.71
C ASN A 152 2.57 -18.08 -9.57
N LYS A 153 1.56 -18.64 -10.24
CA LYS A 153 0.68 -17.89 -11.16
C LYS A 153 -0.10 -16.76 -10.48
N LEU A 154 -0.52 -16.96 -9.22
CA LEU A 154 -1.25 -15.94 -8.46
C LEU A 154 -0.34 -14.75 -8.14
N ILE A 155 0.87 -15.01 -7.64
CA ILE A 155 1.86 -13.97 -7.34
C ILE A 155 2.29 -13.24 -8.63
N LEU A 156 2.46 -13.97 -9.74
CA LEU A 156 2.77 -13.38 -11.03
C LEU A 156 1.65 -12.44 -11.51
N MET A 157 0.39 -12.84 -11.38
CA MET A 157 -0.77 -12.02 -11.71
C MET A 157 -0.83 -10.74 -10.87
N MET A 158 -0.64 -10.86 -9.54
CA MET A 158 -0.57 -9.70 -8.65
C MET A 158 0.53 -8.73 -9.10
N LYS A 159 1.73 -9.27 -9.39
CA LYS A 159 2.85 -8.48 -9.91
C LYS A 159 2.52 -7.79 -11.22
N GLN A 160 1.95 -8.50 -12.19
CA GLN A 160 1.63 -7.92 -13.50
C GLN A 160 0.65 -6.75 -13.38
N ARG A 161 -0.40 -6.89 -12.56
CA ARG A 161 -1.39 -5.82 -12.34
C ARG A 161 -0.80 -4.63 -11.59
N HIS A 162 0.00 -4.89 -10.57
CA HIS A 162 0.69 -3.84 -9.80
C HIS A 162 1.74 -3.09 -10.63
N MET A 163 2.49 -3.79 -11.48
CA MET A 163 3.39 -3.14 -12.43
C MET A 163 2.63 -2.37 -13.51
N ALA A 164 1.48 -2.86 -13.96
CA ALA A 164 0.63 -2.10 -14.87
C ALA A 164 0.15 -0.78 -14.22
N HIS A 165 -0.18 -0.81 -12.93
CA HIS A 165 -0.54 0.39 -12.17
C HIS A 165 0.61 1.41 -12.13
N HIS A 166 1.84 0.99 -11.82
CA HIS A 166 2.99 1.90 -11.74
C HIS A 166 3.52 2.41 -13.07
N PHE A 167 3.40 1.64 -14.15
CA PHE A 167 4.10 1.92 -15.41
C PHE A 167 3.19 2.17 -16.60
N HIS A 168 1.88 1.92 -16.46
CA HIS A 168 0.92 2.07 -17.55
C HIS A 168 -0.24 3.00 -17.22
N ASP A 169 -1.00 2.75 -16.16
CA ASP A 169 -2.13 3.60 -15.74
C ASP A 169 -2.34 3.54 -14.23
N GLU A 170 -1.97 4.61 -13.54
CA GLU A 170 -2.04 4.74 -12.09
C GLU A 170 -3.48 4.91 -11.56
N THR A 171 -4.48 4.98 -12.44
CA THR A 171 -5.90 5.16 -12.08
C THR A 171 -6.69 3.85 -12.01
N GLY A 172 -6.03 2.70 -12.14
CA GLY A 172 -6.64 1.38 -11.96
C GLY A 172 -5.74 0.42 -11.19
N ASN A 173 -6.24 -0.80 -10.93
CA ASN A 173 -5.51 -1.87 -10.21
C ASN A 173 -4.96 -1.44 -8.84
N PHE A 174 -5.78 -0.81 -8.01
CA PHE A 174 -5.39 -0.33 -6.67
C PHE A 174 -5.17 -1.47 -5.65
N GLY A 175 -5.70 -2.66 -5.91
CA GLY A 175 -5.47 -3.84 -5.09
C GLY A 175 -4.03 -4.37 -5.20
N ILE A 176 -3.49 -4.84 -4.07
CA ILE A 176 -2.13 -5.42 -4.00
C ILE A 176 -2.18 -6.95 -4.06
N THR A 177 -2.96 -7.59 -3.18
CA THR A 177 -3.03 -9.07 -3.09
C THR A 177 -4.35 -9.64 -3.60
N ASN A 178 -5.40 -8.82 -3.69
CA ASN A 178 -6.65 -9.18 -4.33
C ASN A 178 -7.25 -7.95 -5.01
N TYR A 179 -8.15 -8.19 -5.96
CA TYR A 179 -8.73 -7.18 -6.85
C TYR A 179 -10.26 -7.20 -6.79
N PHE A 180 -10.84 -7.70 -5.70
CA PHE A 180 -12.29 -7.75 -5.53
C PHE A 180 -12.89 -6.34 -5.58
N TRP A 181 -12.31 -5.41 -4.82
CA TRP A 181 -12.75 -4.02 -4.78
C TRP A 181 -12.48 -3.29 -6.10
N ASP A 182 -11.38 -3.60 -6.80
CA ASP A 182 -11.17 -3.08 -8.15
C ASP A 182 -12.25 -3.51 -9.14
N ARG A 183 -12.69 -4.77 -9.06
CA ARG A 183 -13.80 -5.27 -9.89
C ARG A 183 -15.10 -4.57 -9.53
N LEU A 184 -15.42 -4.49 -8.24
CA LEU A 184 -16.66 -3.90 -7.76
C LEU A 184 -16.77 -2.42 -8.14
N PHE A 185 -15.67 -1.66 -8.06
CA PHE A 185 -15.65 -0.23 -8.32
C PHE A 185 -15.15 0.14 -9.72
N GLY A 186 -15.01 -0.83 -10.63
CA GLY A 186 -14.68 -0.60 -12.05
C GLY A 186 -13.27 -0.08 -12.32
N THR A 187 -12.30 -0.39 -11.44
CA THR A 187 -10.90 0.03 -11.58
C THR A 187 -9.96 -1.11 -11.98
N LEU A 188 -10.45 -2.34 -12.11
CA LEU A 188 -9.67 -3.47 -12.65
C LEU A 188 -9.45 -3.29 -14.16
N TYR A 189 -8.21 -3.51 -14.61
CA TYR A 189 -7.91 -3.77 -16.01
C TYR A 189 -6.86 -4.89 -16.11
N ASP A 190 -7.11 -5.87 -16.97
CA ASP A 190 -6.34 -7.11 -17.02
C ASP A 190 -5.17 -7.02 -18.01
N ARG A 191 -5.31 -6.22 -19.06
CA ARG A 191 -4.28 -6.01 -20.07
C ARG A 191 -4.00 -4.52 -20.25
N VAL A 192 -2.72 -4.17 -20.39
CA VAL A 192 -2.30 -2.79 -20.67
C VAL A 192 -2.93 -2.23 -21.95
N SER A 193 -3.27 -3.07 -22.94
CA SER A 193 -3.96 -2.65 -24.16
C SER A 193 -5.39 -2.15 -23.95
N GLU A 194 -6.00 -2.43 -22.80
CA GLU A 194 -7.38 -2.01 -22.48
C GLU A 194 -7.46 -0.54 -22.09
N ARG A 195 -6.33 0.11 -21.83
CA ARG A 195 -6.26 1.53 -21.42
C ARG A 195 -5.13 2.26 -22.15
N SER A 196 -5.31 3.56 -22.40
CA SER A 196 -4.20 4.41 -22.85
C SER A 196 -3.16 4.55 -21.75
N LYS A 197 -1.87 4.61 -22.12
CA LYS A 197 -0.81 4.88 -21.14
C LYS A 197 -1.01 6.27 -20.55
N SER A 198 -1.09 6.36 -19.23
CA SER A 198 -1.23 7.62 -18.52
C SER A 198 0.07 8.43 -18.57
N PRO A 199 0.00 9.75 -18.82
CA PRO A 199 1.17 10.63 -18.78
C PRO A 199 1.68 10.87 -17.36
N THR A 200 0.89 10.51 -16.34
CA THR A 200 1.12 10.89 -14.94
C THR A 200 1.46 9.70 -14.04
N VAL A 201 1.76 8.53 -14.61
CA VAL A 201 2.10 7.31 -13.85
C VAL A 201 3.21 7.50 -12.81
N PHE A 202 4.14 8.44 -13.03
CA PHE A 202 5.24 8.69 -12.09
C PHE A 202 4.99 9.86 -11.15
N ASN A 203 4.06 10.77 -11.46
CA ASN A 203 3.84 12.00 -10.68
C ASN A 203 2.40 12.16 -10.15
N LEU A 204 1.52 11.19 -10.39
CA LEU A 204 0.16 11.10 -9.87
C LEU A 204 -0.71 12.33 -10.19
N GLY A 205 -0.38 13.05 -11.27
CA GLY A 205 -1.07 14.26 -11.70
C GLY A 205 -0.45 15.56 -11.20
N TYR A 206 0.65 15.49 -10.45
CA TYR A 206 1.45 16.66 -10.05
C TYR A 206 2.44 17.02 -11.18
N THR A 207 1.94 17.72 -12.20
CA THR A 207 2.71 18.12 -13.38
C THR A 207 3.50 19.42 -13.13
N PRO A 208 4.46 19.79 -14.01
CA PRO A 208 5.16 21.08 -13.91
C PRO A 208 4.21 22.28 -13.80
N GLU A 209 3.13 22.28 -14.58
CA GLU A 209 2.12 23.36 -14.59
C GLU A 209 1.37 23.43 -13.24
N VAL A 210 1.10 22.28 -12.61
CA VAL A 210 0.51 22.23 -11.27
C VAL A 210 1.49 22.78 -10.22
N ALA A 211 2.78 22.49 -10.38
CA ALA A 211 3.82 22.96 -9.46
C ALA A 211 4.04 24.48 -9.51
N GLU A 212 3.76 25.15 -10.63
CA GLU A 212 3.75 26.61 -10.71
C GLU A 212 2.74 27.23 -9.73
N THR A 213 1.59 26.58 -9.54
CA THR A 213 0.54 27.05 -8.61
C THR A 213 0.74 26.52 -7.19
N TYR A 214 1.18 25.27 -7.04
CA TYR A 214 1.34 24.58 -5.76
C TYR A 214 2.77 24.03 -5.63
N PRO A 215 3.79 24.84 -5.31
CA PRO A 215 5.20 24.46 -5.45
C PRO A 215 5.71 23.48 -4.38
N TYR A 216 4.94 23.24 -3.32
CA TYR A 216 5.42 22.59 -2.10
C TYR A 216 6.05 21.20 -2.31
N VAL A 217 5.48 20.35 -3.17
CA VAL A 217 6.06 19.02 -3.45
C VAL A 217 7.31 19.14 -4.32
N ALA A 218 7.31 20.05 -5.30
CA ALA A 218 8.48 20.34 -6.12
C ALA A 218 9.65 20.89 -5.28
N ASP A 219 9.39 21.83 -4.37
CA ASP A 219 10.39 22.38 -3.44
C ASP A 219 11.06 21.28 -2.60
N LEU A 220 10.25 20.32 -2.10
CA LEU A 220 10.73 19.17 -1.34
C LEU A 220 11.46 18.11 -2.18
N SER A 221 11.26 18.13 -3.50
CA SER A 221 11.79 17.12 -4.43
C SER A 221 12.96 17.62 -5.27
N GLY A 222 13.28 18.92 -5.23
CA GLY A 222 14.22 19.56 -6.14
C GLY A 222 13.67 19.69 -7.58
N GLY A 223 12.35 19.84 -7.72
CA GLY A 223 11.64 19.96 -9.00
C GLY A 223 10.58 18.87 -9.21
N VAL A 224 9.87 18.94 -10.35
CA VAL A 224 8.90 17.92 -10.75
C VAL A 224 9.61 16.87 -11.61
N ALA A 225 9.62 15.63 -11.14
CA ALA A 225 10.22 14.54 -11.89
C ALA A 225 9.25 14.04 -12.97
N THR A 226 9.68 14.13 -14.23
CA THR A 226 8.95 13.71 -15.43
C THR A 226 9.70 12.58 -16.15
N GLY A 227 8.97 11.72 -16.86
CA GLY A 227 9.57 10.61 -17.62
C GLY A 227 9.97 9.41 -16.76
N HIS A 228 10.58 8.39 -17.39
CA HIS A 228 10.83 7.10 -16.75
C HIS A 228 11.99 7.17 -15.72
N PRO A 229 11.91 6.49 -14.55
CA PRO A 229 12.95 6.56 -13.51
C PRO A 229 14.37 6.24 -14.01
N VAL A 230 14.51 5.23 -14.86
CA VAL A 230 15.80 4.84 -15.48
C VAL A 230 16.37 5.95 -16.36
N GLU A 231 15.53 6.68 -17.09
CA GLU A 231 15.99 7.77 -17.96
C GLU A 231 16.48 8.95 -17.11
N ARG A 232 15.77 9.27 -16.03
CA ARG A 232 16.18 10.33 -15.09
C ARG A 232 17.52 10.02 -14.41
N LEU A 233 17.74 8.76 -14.00
CA LEU A 233 19.02 8.32 -13.43
C LEU A 233 20.16 8.43 -14.44
N ARG A 234 19.92 8.04 -15.70
CA ARG A 234 20.93 8.18 -16.78
C ARG A 234 21.27 9.64 -17.07
N ALA A 235 20.30 10.54 -17.03
CA ALA A 235 20.55 11.97 -17.22
C ALA A 235 21.43 12.55 -16.09
N LYS A 236 21.16 12.19 -14.83
CA LYS A 236 21.97 12.63 -13.67
C LYS A 236 23.42 12.14 -13.70
N MET A 237 23.71 10.99 -14.31
CA MET A 237 25.09 10.48 -14.42
C MET A 237 25.90 11.13 -15.55
N LYS A 238 25.24 11.87 -16.45
CA LYS A 238 25.88 12.52 -17.60
C LYS A 238 26.16 14.02 -17.41
N GLY A 239 25.61 14.62 -16.36
CA GLY A 239 25.84 16.02 -15.97
C GLY A 239 26.67 16.08 -14.70
#